data_AF-A0A2V5P8I6-F1
#
_entry.id   AF-A0A2V5P8I6-F1
#
_cell.length_a   1.000
_cell.length_b   1.000
_cell.length_c   1.000
_cell.angle_alpha   90.00
_cell.angle_beta   90.00
_cell.angle_gamma   90.00
#
_symmetry.space_group_name_H-M   'P 1'
#
loop_
_entity.id
_entity.type
_entity.pdbx_description
1 polymer ?
#
loop_
_entity_poly.entity_id
_entity_poly.type
_entity_poly.pdbx_seq_one_letter_code
_entity_poly.pdbx_strand_id
1 'polypeptide(L)'
;MITIPNPTSMFTPSAGRRIFSSLFLLAAAAAAIGAIHSSRAIAQGSFRALGANASKIAPWVMEHTANRQQAEFFVVLADQADLSRAATLQTKTEKGRYVYNTLVNKRQTTQGPILQWLREHGIEHQSFYIVNAVLVKASREVAETLASRPDVARIEGNPHIQNNLPQPGDATEAPSQLQRPDSIEPGINYTHAPQVWALGYTGQNIVVASADTGVRWTHNALKPHYRGWDGQNADHNFNWHDAIHDSVSNPCGNDSPFPCDDQAHGSHTTGTMVGDDGMGNQIGMAPGAKWIGCRNMDAGNGTPARYIECMEWFLAPYPIGGGQGDPSKAPDITNNSWHCPASEGCSFDTLQAAVEAQAAAGIMMVSAAQNSGPGCSTVANPPGIYEATYSIGALITGTDTIASFSSRGPVTADGSNRIKPDISAPGTGTRSSTNASDSSYANFSGTSMATP
;
A
#
# COMPACT_ATOMS: atom_id res chain seq x y z
N MET A 1 -53.70 72.13 -84.72
CA MET A 1 -52.89 72.08 -83.49
C MET A 1 -53.44 70.95 -82.61
N ILE A 2 -52.55 70.13 -82.03
CA ILE A 2 -52.76 69.21 -80.88
C ILE A 2 -53.41 67.85 -81.25
N THR A 3 -52.70 66.73 -81.49
CA THR A 3 -51.83 65.79 -80.69
C THR A 3 -52.56 64.69 -79.89
N ILE A 4 -52.18 63.42 -80.14
CA ILE A 4 -52.50 62.14 -79.45
C ILE A 4 -51.47 61.89 -78.32
N PRO A 5 -51.68 61.03 -77.27
CA PRO A 5 -51.31 59.59 -77.34
C PRO A 5 -52.04 58.58 -76.37
N ASN A 6 -51.74 57.27 -76.56
CA ASN A 6 -52.17 56.03 -75.87
C ASN A 6 -51.74 55.83 -74.38
N PRO A 7 -52.31 54.84 -73.65
CA PRO A 7 -51.77 54.34 -72.38
C PRO A 7 -51.06 52.96 -72.47
N THR A 8 -50.08 52.73 -71.59
CA THR A 8 -49.44 51.44 -71.27
C THR A 8 -49.73 51.03 -69.82
N SER A 9 -49.97 49.74 -69.59
CA SER A 9 -50.32 49.12 -68.30
C SER A 9 -49.10 48.49 -67.61
N MET A 10 -48.95 48.71 -66.30
CA MET A 10 -48.01 47.99 -65.42
C MET A 10 -48.76 47.32 -64.27
N PHE A 11 -48.60 45.99 -64.15
CA PHE A 11 -49.09 45.16 -63.05
C PHE A 11 -48.15 45.25 -61.84
N THR A 12 -48.70 45.44 -60.64
CA THR A 12 -48.00 45.35 -59.34
C THR A 12 -48.57 44.17 -58.52
N PRO A 13 -47.74 43.32 -57.86
CA PRO A 13 -48.24 42.26 -57.01
C PRO A 13 -48.47 42.75 -55.56
N SER A 14 -49.53 42.23 -54.93
CA SER A 14 -50.05 42.68 -53.64
C SER A 14 -49.24 42.21 -52.42
N ALA A 15 -49.29 43.04 -51.36
CA ALA A 15 -48.48 42.96 -50.14
C ALA A 15 -48.69 41.70 -49.26
N GLY A 16 -49.75 40.90 -49.50
CA GLY A 16 -50.12 39.77 -48.64
C GLY A 16 -49.18 38.55 -48.72
N ARG A 17 -48.44 38.39 -49.82
CA ARG A 17 -47.59 37.21 -50.06
C ARG A 17 -46.20 37.31 -49.40
N ARG A 18 -45.80 38.49 -48.93
CA ARG A 18 -44.51 38.70 -48.26
C ARG A 18 -44.55 38.35 -46.78
N ILE A 19 -45.69 38.51 -46.11
CA ILE A 19 -45.80 38.34 -44.66
C ILE A 19 -45.80 36.85 -44.26
N PHE A 20 -46.45 35.97 -45.05
CA PHE A 20 -46.49 34.53 -44.77
C PHE A 20 -45.15 33.81 -44.98
N SER A 21 -44.35 34.23 -45.96
CA SER A 21 -43.01 33.65 -46.19
C SER A 21 -42.00 34.06 -45.12
N SER A 22 -42.13 35.25 -44.54
CA SER A 22 -41.27 35.73 -43.45
C SER A 22 -41.45 34.95 -42.15
N LEU A 23 -42.69 34.58 -41.81
CA LEU A 23 -43.00 33.84 -40.58
C LEU A 23 -42.49 32.39 -40.60
N PHE A 24 -42.53 31.71 -41.76
CA PHE A 24 -41.97 30.36 -41.91
C PHE A 24 -40.43 30.34 -41.85
N LEU A 25 -39.76 31.36 -42.41
CA LEU A 25 -38.30 31.50 -42.35
C LEU A 25 -37.81 31.78 -40.91
N LEU A 26 -38.57 32.56 -40.13
CA LEU A 26 -38.27 32.83 -38.72
C LEU A 26 -38.44 31.58 -37.83
N ALA A 27 -39.49 30.78 -38.06
CA ALA A 27 -39.71 29.53 -37.33
C ALA A 27 -38.64 28.46 -37.65
N ALA A 28 -38.25 28.33 -38.93
CA ALA A 28 -37.19 27.41 -39.35
C ALA A 28 -35.81 27.84 -38.82
N ALA A 29 -35.51 29.14 -38.77
CA ALA A 29 -34.29 29.66 -38.19
C ALA A 29 -34.24 29.43 -36.66
N ALA A 30 -35.34 29.63 -35.95
CA ALA A 30 -35.42 29.35 -34.51
C ALA A 30 -35.22 27.86 -34.19
N ALA A 31 -35.80 26.96 -34.99
CA ALA A 31 -35.60 25.51 -34.84
C ALA A 31 -34.15 25.07 -35.14
N ALA A 32 -33.53 25.64 -36.18
CA ALA A 32 -32.12 25.36 -36.50
C ALA A 32 -31.16 25.88 -35.42
N ILE A 33 -31.42 27.08 -34.88
CA ILE A 33 -30.63 27.65 -33.78
C ILE A 33 -30.80 26.80 -32.50
N GLY A 34 -32.01 26.33 -32.19
CA GLY A 34 -32.29 25.42 -31.08
C GLY A 34 -31.58 24.07 -31.21
N ALA A 35 -31.55 23.48 -32.41
CA ALA A 35 -30.81 22.25 -32.69
C ALA A 35 -29.29 22.44 -32.54
N ILE A 36 -28.73 23.55 -33.02
CA ILE A 36 -27.29 23.86 -32.87
C ILE A 36 -26.90 24.10 -31.40
N HIS A 37 -27.76 24.78 -30.62
CA HIS A 37 -27.51 24.98 -29.19
C HIS A 37 -27.63 23.68 -28.39
N SER A 38 -28.57 22.81 -28.75
CA SER A 38 -28.73 21.48 -28.14
C SER A 38 -27.51 20.59 -28.42
N SER A 39 -27.03 20.56 -29.66
CA SER A 39 -25.83 19.80 -30.05
C SER A 39 -24.55 20.33 -29.39
N ARG A 40 -24.42 21.66 -29.22
CA ARG A 40 -23.29 22.26 -28.49
C ARG A 40 -23.36 22.00 -26.98
N ALA A 41 -24.55 22.00 -26.38
CA ALA A 41 -24.73 21.67 -24.97
C ALA A 41 -24.42 20.20 -24.67
N ILE A 42 -24.83 19.29 -25.57
CA ILE A 42 -24.48 17.86 -25.49
C ILE A 42 -22.97 17.69 -25.63
N ALA A 43 -22.35 18.31 -26.64
CA ALA A 43 -20.90 18.26 -26.84
C ALA A 43 -20.13 18.80 -25.62
N GLN A 44 -20.52 19.96 -25.09
CA GLN A 44 -19.92 20.55 -23.88
C GLN A 44 -20.13 19.69 -22.62
N GLY A 45 -21.28 19.03 -22.48
CA GLY A 45 -21.55 18.05 -21.43
C GLY A 45 -20.65 16.82 -21.53
N SER A 46 -20.46 16.28 -22.73
CA SER A 46 -19.53 15.17 -22.97
C SER A 46 -18.06 15.56 -22.78
N PHE A 47 -17.64 16.77 -23.17
CA PHE A 47 -16.26 17.25 -22.90
C PHE A 47 -16.02 17.51 -21.40
N ARG A 48 -17.01 18.00 -20.65
CA ARG A 48 -16.92 18.13 -19.19
C ARG A 48 -16.88 16.78 -18.48
N ALA A 49 -17.69 15.82 -18.92
CA ALA A 49 -17.69 14.46 -18.38
C ALA A 49 -16.37 13.72 -18.70
N LEU A 50 -15.84 13.85 -19.92
CA LEU A 50 -14.53 13.33 -20.31
C LEU A 50 -13.40 13.97 -19.49
N GLY A 51 -13.44 15.29 -19.26
CA GLY A 51 -12.46 16.00 -18.42
C GLY A 51 -12.54 15.64 -16.93
N ALA A 52 -13.75 15.43 -16.39
CA ALA A 52 -13.96 15.01 -15.00
C ALA A 52 -13.64 13.52 -14.75
N ASN A 53 -13.76 12.67 -15.77
CA ASN A 53 -13.35 11.27 -15.69
C ASN A 53 -11.83 11.12 -15.82
N ALA A 54 -11.19 11.92 -16.68
CA ALA A 54 -9.73 11.96 -16.80
C ALA A 54 -9.04 12.39 -15.48
N SER A 55 -9.68 13.23 -14.67
CA SER A 55 -9.12 13.61 -13.35
C SER A 55 -9.11 12.48 -12.32
N LYS A 56 -9.83 11.38 -12.56
CA LYS A 56 -9.78 10.20 -11.68
C LYS A 56 -8.61 9.26 -11.99
N ILE A 57 -7.99 9.38 -13.17
CA ILE A 57 -6.96 8.46 -13.62
C ILE A 57 -5.58 9.05 -13.34
N ALA A 58 -4.76 8.33 -12.57
CA ALA A 58 -3.40 8.75 -12.29
C ALA A 58 -2.58 8.91 -13.58
N PRO A 59 -1.73 9.96 -13.69
CA PRO A 59 -0.89 10.18 -14.87
C PRO A 59 -0.05 8.95 -15.27
N TRP A 60 0.46 8.22 -14.27
CA TRP A 60 1.21 6.99 -14.49
C TRP A 60 0.42 5.96 -15.29
N VAL A 61 -0.87 5.76 -14.98
CA VAL A 61 -1.73 4.79 -15.69
C VAL A 61 -1.94 5.25 -17.13
N MET A 62 -2.14 6.54 -17.35
CA MET A 62 -2.24 7.08 -18.71
C MET A 62 -0.95 6.84 -19.49
N GLU A 63 0.21 7.13 -18.91
CA GLU A 63 1.51 6.93 -19.55
C GLU A 63 1.76 5.45 -19.90
N HIS A 64 1.53 4.53 -18.96
CA HIS A 64 1.87 3.11 -19.09
C HIS A 64 0.82 2.28 -19.85
N THR A 65 -0.30 2.90 -20.21
CA THR A 65 -1.29 2.32 -21.15
C THR A 65 -1.25 3.00 -22.52
N ALA A 66 -0.29 3.90 -22.76
CA ALA A 66 -0.09 4.49 -24.07
C ALA A 66 0.27 3.43 -25.11
N ASN A 67 0.06 3.75 -26.40
CA ASN A 67 0.43 2.87 -27.52
C ASN A 67 -0.18 1.45 -27.43
N ARG A 68 -1.39 1.34 -26.87
CA ARG A 68 -2.13 0.06 -26.67
C ARG A 68 -1.44 -0.92 -25.72
N GLN A 69 -0.56 -0.43 -24.85
CA GLN A 69 0.00 -1.23 -23.76
C GLN A 69 -1.06 -1.48 -22.68
N GLN A 70 -0.82 -2.52 -21.88
CA GLN A 70 -1.57 -2.78 -20.66
C GLN A 70 -0.71 -2.43 -19.46
N ALA A 71 -1.36 -1.99 -18.39
CA ALA A 71 -0.73 -1.73 -17.10
C ALA A 71 -1.59 -2.30 -15.97
N GLU A 72 -0.97 -2.50 -14.82
CA GLU A 72 -1.66 -2.85 -13.59
C GLU A 72 -2.04 -1.58 -12.83
N PHE A 73 -3.31 -1.49 -12.44
CA PHE A 73 -3.84 -0.34 -11.73
C PHE A 73 -4.97 -0.73 -10.79
N PHE A 74 -5.07 -0.01 -9.68
CA PHE A 74 -6.17 -0.10 -8.74
C PHE A 74 -7.38 0.66 -9.24
N VAL A 75 -8.55 0.04 -9.11
CA VAL A 75 -9.86 0.67 -9.19
C VAL A 75 -10.35 0.86 -7.77
N VAL A 76 -10.21 2.06 -7.21
CA VAL A 76 -10.62 2.35 -5.83
C VAL A 76 -12.06 2.84 -5.83
N LEU A 77 -12.93 2.15 -5.09
CA LEU A 77 -14.34 2.52 -4.98
C LEU A 77 -14.52 3.68 -3.99
N ALA A 78 -15.50 4.54 -4.25
CA ALA A 78 -15.78 5.71 -3.41
C ALA A 78 -16.35 5.36 -2.03
N ASP A 79 -17.12 4.27 -1.94
CA ASP A 79 -17.74 3.82 -0.71
C ASP A 79 -16.78 2.93 0.10
N GLN A 80 -16.00 3.51 1.00
CA GLN A 80 -15.14 2.75 1.93
C GLN A 80 -15.94 2.31 3.18
N ALA A 81 -15.44 1.31 3.91
CA ALA A 81 -16.10 0.83 5.12
C ALA A 81 -15.95 1.80 6.30
N ASP A 82 -17.01 1.99 7.08
CA ASP A 82 -16.93 2.70 8.38
C ASP A 82 -16.56 1.72 9.49
N LEU A 83 -15.36 1.91 10.05
CA LEU A 83 -14.80 1.06 11.10
C LEU A 83 -14.89 1.68 12.50
N SER A 84 -15.48 2.87 12.64
CA SER A 84 -15.47 3.67 13.87
C SER A 84 -15.99 2.93 15.11
N ARG A 85 -16.99 2.05 14.94
CA ARG A 85 -17.54 1.23 16.03
C ARG A 85 -16.51 0.29 16.67
N ALA A 86 -15.43 -0.06 15.99
CA ALA A 86 -14.35 -0.87 16.55
C ALA A 86 -13.76 -0.25 17.83
N ALA A 87 -13.75 1.08 17.94
CA ALA A 87 -13.27 1.80 19.12
C ALA A 87 -14.08 1.50 20.41
N THR A 88 -15.32 1.03 20.26
CA THR A 88 -16.19 0.67 21.41
C THR A 88 -15.96 -0.75 21.92
N LEU A 89 -15.28 -1.59 21.14
CA LEU A 89 -15.01 -2.97 21.47
C LEU A 89 -13.78 -3.06 22.39
N GLN A 90 -13.79 -4.01 23.33
CA GLN A 90 -12.81 -4.06 24.40
C GLN A 90 -11.58 -4.87 24.01
N THR A 91 -11.78 -6.03 23.38
CA THR A 91 -10.68 -6.95 23.08
C THR A 91 -10.22 -6.82 21.63
N LYS A 92 -8.93 -7.10 21.38
CA LYS A 92 -8.36 -7.21 20.03
C LYS A 92 -9.13 -8.21 19.17
N THR A 93 -9.51 -9.37 19.73
CA THR A 93 -10.28 -10.38 19.01
C THR A 93 -11.65 -9.89 18.57
N GLU A 94 -12.38 -9.16 19.41
CA GLU A 94 -13.67 -8.56 19.02
C GLU A 94 -13.47 -7.50 17.93
N LYS A 95 -12.46 -6.63 18.08
CA LYS A 95 -12.09 -5.62 17.09
C LYS A 95 -11.76 -6.25 15.73
N GLY A 96 -10.85 -7.21 15.70
CA GLY A 96 -10.44 -7.92 14.49
C GLY A 96 -11.63 -8.59 13.77
N ARG A 97 -12.50 -9.31 14.52
CA ARG A 97 -13.70 -9.91 13.93
C ARG A 97 -14.67 -8.87 13.36
N TYR A 98 -14.91 -7.78 14.09
CA TYR A 98 -15.79 -6.70 13.62
C TYR A 98 -15.24 -6.06 12.34
N VAL A 99 -13.96 -5.67 12.35
CA VAL A 99 -13.31 -5.01 11.22
C VAL A 99 -13.31 -5.92 10.00
N TYR A 100 -12.85 -7.17 10.14
CA TYR A 100 -12.84 -8.14 9.05
C TYR A 100 -14.23 -8.35 8.44
N ASN A 101 -15.26 -8.61 9.27
CA ASN A 101 -16.62 -8.82 8.77
C ASN A 101 -17.18 -7.58 8.08
N THR A 102 -16.91 -6.38 8.61
CA THR A 102 -17.39 -5.12 8.03
C THR A 102 -16.77 -4.88 6.65
N LEU A 103 -15.47 -5.12 6.50
CA LEU A 103 -14.74 -4.97 5.25
C LEU A 103 -15.16 -6.02 4.21
N VAL A 104 -15.27 -7.30 4.60
CA VAL A 104 -15.73 -8.37 3.72
C VAL A 104 -17.16 -8.10 3.22
N ASN A 105 -18.06 -7.66 4.11
CA ASN A 105 -19.42 -7.26 3.74
C ASN A 105 -19.43 -6.06 2.79
N LYS A 106 -18.58 -5.04 3.03
CA LYS A 106 -18.44 -3.90 2.14
C LYS A 106 -18.05 -4.36 0.74
N ARG A 107 -16.96 -5.13 0.61
CA ARG A 107 -16.52 -5.73 -0.66
C ARG A 107 -17.65 -6.49 -1.36
N GLN A 108 -18.34 -7.38 -0.66
CA GLN A 108 -19.43 -8.20 -1.22
C GLN A 108 -20.59 -7.36 -1.76
N THR A 109 -20.94 -6.27 -1.08
CA THR A 109 -22.08 -5.42 -1.45
C THR A 109 -21.74 -4.40 -2.54
N THR A 110 -20.48 -3.99 -2.69
CA THR A 110 -20.10 -2.91 -3.63
C THR A 110 -19.33 -3.38 -4.86
N GLN A 111 -18.51 -4.43 -4.77
CA GLN A 111 -17.63 -4.80 -5.88
C GLN A 111 -18.30 -5.72 -6.92
N GLY A 112 -19.43 -6.35 -6.58
CA GLY A 112 -20.12 -7.34 -7.42
C GLY A 112 -20.27 -6.94 -8.90
N PRO A 113 -20.83 -5.75 -9.22
CA PRO A 113 -20.98 -5.30 -10.59
C PRO A 113 -19.67 -5.13 -11.37
N ILE A 114 -18.62 -4.59 -10.74
CA ILE A 114 -17.30 -4.42 -11.39
C ILE A 114 -16.66 -5.79 -11.64
N LEU A 115 -16.67 -6.66 -10.63
CA LEU A 115 -16.09 -7.99 -10.74
C LEU A 115 -16.80 -8.84 -11.80
N GLN A 116 -18.13 -8.72 -11.91
CA GLN A 116 -18.89 -9.36 -12.99
C GLN A 116 -18.47 -8.84 -14.36
N TRP A 117 -18.42 -7.53 -14.53
CA TRP A 117 -18.02 -6.91 -15.80
C TRP A 117 -16.61 -7.32 -16.23
N LEU A 118 -15.65 -7.32 -15.30
CA LEU A 118 -14.27 -7.76 -15.57
C LEU A 118 -14.21 -9.22 -16.03
N ARG A 119 -14.96 -10.13 -15.37
CA ARG A 119 -15.06 -11.54 -15.77
C ARG A 119 -15.67 -11.71 -17.17
N GLU A 120 -16.74 -10.98 -17.47
CA GLU A 120 -17.40 -11.03 -18.78
C GLU A 120 -16.49 -10.57 -19.94
N HIS A 121 -15.50 -9.73 -19.62
CA HIS A 121 -14.51 -9.23 -20.59
C HIS A 121 -13.18 -9.99 -20.54
N GLY A 122 -13.05 -11.03 -19.72
CA GLY A 122 -11.82 -11.83 -19.60
C GLY A 122 -10.62 -11.04 -19.08
N ILE A 123 -10.86 -10.01 -18.27
CA ILE A 123 -9.81 -9.14 -17.73
C ILE A 123 -9.28 -9.73 -16.43
N GLU A 124 -7.96 -9.85 -16.31
CA GLU A 124 -7.28 -10.30 -15.09
C GLU A 124 -7.49 -9.29 -13.96
N HIS A 125 -7.90 -9.78 -12.78
CA HIS A 125 -8.23 -8.94 -11.64
C HIS A 125 -8.09 -9.66 -10.30
N GLN A 126 -7.79 -8.87 -9.27
CA GLN A 126 -7.75 -9.29 -7.87
C GLN A 126 -8.58 -8.32 -7.01
N SER A 127 -9.38 -8.88 -6.11
CA SER A 127 -10.30 -8.12 -5.26
C SER A 127 -9.73 -8.01 -3.85
N PHE A 128 -9.70 -6.80 -3.31
CA PHE A 128 -9.28 -6.51 -1.94
C PHE A 128 -10.50 -6.16 -1.08
N TYR A 129 -10.50 -6.59 0.17
CA TYR A 129 -11.48 -6.16 1.17
C TYR A 129 -10.92 -5.08 2.10
N ILE A 130 -9.62 -5.07 2.40
CA ILE A 130 -9.06 -4.14 3.39
C ILE A 130 -9.09 -2.69 2.91
N VAL A 131 -8.92 -2.51 1.60
CA VAL A 131 -9.32 -1.32 0.86
C VAL A 131 -10.42 -1.76 -0.09
N ASN A 132 -11.52 -1.02 -0.19
CA ASN A 132 -12.55 -1.34 -1.16
C ASN A 132 -12.07 -1.00 -2.58
N ALA A 133 -11.28 -1.91 -3.15
CA ALA A 133 -10.60 -1.74 -4.42
C ALA A 133 -10.44 -3.07 -5.16
N VAL A 134 -10.23 -2.96 -6.48
CA VAL A 134 -9.92 -4.08 -7.36
C VAL A 134 -8.64 -3.75 -8.13
N LEU A 135 -7.62 -4.59 -8.06
CA LEU A 135 -6.47 -4.51 -8.94
C LEU A 135 -6.84 -5.11 -10.29
N VAL A 136 -6.48 -4.42 -11.37
CA VAL A 136 -6.84 -4.79 -12.74
C VAL A 136 -5.60 -4.65 -13.62
N LYS A 137 -5.37 -5.64 -14.49
CA LYS A 137 -4.37 -5.56 -15.57
C LYS A 137 -5.08 -5.36 -16.90
N ALA A 138 -5.04 -4.14 -17.43
CA ALA A 138 -5.83 -3.81 -18.61
C ALA A 138 -5.29 -2.61 -19.40
N SER A 139 -5.97 -2.30 -20.51
CA SER A 139 -5.66 -1.17 -21.40
C SER A 139 -6.24 0.15 -20.90
N ARG A 140 -5.89 1.24 -21.58
CA ARG A 140 -6.41 2.58 -21.30
C ARG A 140 -7.92 2.65 -21.39
N GLU A 141 -8.52 2.01 -22.39
CA GLU A 141 -9.95 2.05 -22.63
C GLU A 141 -10.73 1.42 -21.46
N VAL A 142 -10.17 0.38 -20.85
CA VAL A 142 -10.72 -0.23 -19.64
C VAL A 142 -10.59 0.72 -18.45
N ALA A 143 -9.44 1.36 -18.26
CA ALA A 143 -9.24 2.36 -17.20
C ALA A 143 -10.23 3.53 -17.33
N GLU A 144 -10.41 4.08 -18.53
CA GLU A 144 -11.37 5.15 -18.83
C GLU A 144 -12.83 4.71 -18.61
N THR A 145 -13.16 3.47 -19.01
CA THR A 145 -14.49 2.89 -18.79
C THR A 145 -14.79 2.77 -17.30
N LEU A 146 -13.86 2.23 -16.52
CA LEU A 146 -14.02 2.07 -15.07
C LEU A 146 -14.06 3.43 -14.36
N ALA A 147 -13.21 4.38 -14.74
CA ALA A 147 -13.21 5.74 -14.20
C ALA A 147 -14.53 6.48 -14.45
N SER A 148 -15.21 6.18 -15.57
CA SER A 148 -16.51 6.78 -15.90
C SER A 148 -17.65 6.36 -14.96
N ARG A 149 -17.45 5.30 -14.17
CA ARG A 149 -18.46 4.84 -13.22
C ARG A 149 -18.59 5.80 -12.04
N PRO A 150 -19.82 6.05 -11.55
CA PRO A 150 -20.04 6.96 -10.42
C PRO A 150 -19.54 6.39 -9.07
N ASP A 151 -19.44 5.07 -8.94
CA ASP A 151 -18.97 4.38 -7.74
C ASP A 151 -17.44 4.23 -7.66
N VAL A 152 -16.71 4.62 -8.70
CA VAL A 152 -15.24 4.65 -8.72
C VAL A 152 -14.75 6.04 -8.31
N ALA A 153 -13.93 6.09 -7.26
CA ALA A 153 -13.30 7.32 -6.79
C ALA A 153 -12.09 7.70 -7.64
N ARG A 154 -11.19 6.74 -7.87
CA ARG A 154 -9.90 6.97 -8.53
C ARG A 154 -9.33 5.68 -9.12
N ILE A 155 -8.42 5.86 -10.07
CA ILE A 155 -7.61 4.82 -10.70
C ILE A 155 -6.13 5.12 -10.41
N GLU A 156 -5.45 4.22 -9.69
CA GLU A 156 -4.06 4.40 -9.24
C GLU A 156 -3.13 3.36 -9.86
N GLY A 157 -1.87 3.73 -10.14
CA GLY A 157 -0.90 2.81 -10.73
C GLY A 157 -0.37 1.78 -9.74
N ASN A 158 0.09 0.64 -10.26
CA ASN A 158 0.80 -0.40 -9.51
C ASN A 158 2.18 -0.69 -10.14
N PRO A 159 3.11 0.28 -10.21
CA PRO A 159 4.43 0.06 -10.79
C PRO A 159 5.30 -0.85 -9.93
N HIS A 160 6.21 -1.56 -10.58
CA HIS A 160 7.31 -2.28 -9.93
C HIS A 160 8.51 -1.36 -9.84
N ILE A 161 8.81 -0.85 -8.64
CA ILE A 161 9.97 0.00 -8.42
C ILE A 161 10.76 -0.51 -7.21
N GLN A 162 12.08 -0.36 -7.31
CA GLN A 162 13.02 -0.80 -6.30
C GLN A 162 13.06 0.17 -5.13
N ASN A 163 12.78 -0.31 -3.93
CA ASN A 163 13.00 0.44 -2.69
C ASN A 163 14.51 0.54 -2.42
N ASN A 164 14.96 1.70 -1.96
CA ASN A 164 16.36 1.89 -1.57
C ASN A 164 16.59 1.37 -0.15
N LEU A 165 16.59 0.05 -0.01
CA LEU A 165 16.83 -0.61 1.27
C LEU A 165 18.32 -0.50 1.66
N PRO A 166 18.62 -0.38 2.97
CA PRO A 166 19.98 -0.47 3.48
C PRO A 166 20.71 -1.69 2.92
N GLN A 167 21.94 -1.47 2.44
CA GLN A 167 22.77 -2.55 1.94
C GLN A 167 23.52 -3.23 3.10
N PRO A 168 23.66 -4.56 3.07
CA PRO A 168 24.46 -5.28 4.04
C PRO A 168 25.92 -4.80 4.02
N GLY A 169 26.52 -4.63 5.20
CA GLY A 169 27.97 -4.80 5.35
C GLY A 169 28.39 -6.26 5.14
N ASP A 170 29.69 -6.55 5.26
CA ASP A 170 30.19 -7.91 5.09
C ASP A 170 29.50 -8.91 6.03
N ALA A 171 28.95 -9.98 5.45
CA ALA A 171 28.34 -11.06 6.21
C ALA A 171 29.41 -11.89 6.91
N THR A 172 29.18 -12.20 8.18
CA THR A 172 30.08 -12.99 9.02
C THR A 172 29.33 -14.14 9.66
N GLU A 173 29.95 -15.31 9.69
CA GLU A 173 29.41 -16.47 10.37
C GLU A 173 29.54 -16.29 11.89
N ALA A 174 28.53 -16.73 12.64
CA ALA A 174 28.65 -16.83 14.08
C ALA A 174 29.80 -17.78 14.46
N PRO A 175 30.62 -17.44 15.49
CA PRO A 175 31.66 -18.33 15.97
C PRO A 175 31.09 -19.69 16.41
N SER A 176 31.80 -20.77 16.10
CA SER A 176 31.40 -22.14 16.48
C SER A 176 31.51 -22.44 17.99
N GLN A 177 32.17 -21.56 18.76
CA GLN A 177 32.33 -21.67 20.21
C GLN A 177 32.24 -20.29 20.88
N LEU A 178 31.53 -20.21 22.01
CA LEU A 178 31.32 -19.00 22.79
C LEU A 178 32.65 -18.45 23.35
N GLN A 179 33.08 -17.30 22.86
CA GLN A 179 34.15 -16.51 23.48
C GLN A 179 33.62 -15.46 24.48
N ARG A 180 32.68 -15.86 25.37
CA ARG A 180 32.26 -15.14 26.62
C ARG A 180 31.60 -13.74 26.43
N PRO A 181 30.97 -13.19 27.49
CA PRO A 181 29.66 -13.57 28.05
C PRO A 181 28.49 -13.08 27.17
N ASP A 182 27.27 -13.59 27.40
CA ASP A 182 25.97 -13.15 26.87
C ASP A 182 26.02 -11.86 26.02
N SER A 183 26.25 -11.99 24.70
CA SER A 183 26.45 -10.80 23.85
C SER A 183 25.09 -10.27 23.41
N ILE A 184 24.50 -9.45 24.26
CA ILE A 184 23.34 -8.63 23.93
C ILE A 184 23.81 -7.49 23.02
N GLU A 185 23.15 -7.32 21.87
CA GLU A 185 23.54 -6.31 20.89
C GLU A 185 23.51 -4.87 21.49
N PRO A 186 24.47 -4.00 21.13
CA PRO A 186 24.58 -2.67 21.74
C PRO A 186 23.32 -1.82 21.65
N GLY A 187 22.58 -1.90 20.54
CA GLY A 187 21.29 -1.20 20.39
C GLY A 187 20.20 -1.71 21.33
N ILE A 188 20.18 -3.02 21.58
CA ILE A 188 19.25 -3.65 22.52
C ILE A 188 19.62 -3.28 23.97
N ASN A 189 20.91 -3.25 24.29
CA ASN A 189 21.35 -2.79 25.61
C ASN A 189 21.10 -1.29 25.83
N TYR A 190 21.27 -0.46 24.78
CA TYR A 190 21.01 0.98 24.83
C TYR A 190 19.56 1.31 25.19
N THR A 191 18.61 0.53 24.70
CA THR A 191 17.17 0.70 24.97
C THR A 191 16.74 0.15 26.32
N HIS A 192 17.68 -0.37 27.11
CA HIS A 192 17.43 -1.00 28.41
C HIS A 192 16.50 -2.22 28.37
N ALA A 193 16.46 -2.93 27.24
CA ALA A 193 15.67 -4.17 27.11
C ALA A 193 16.07 -5.23 28.14
N PRO A 194 17.36 -5.45 28.48
CA PRO A 194 17.75 -6.47 29.47
C PRO A 194 17.16 -6.23 30.86
N GLN A 195 16.98 -4.96 31.26
CA GLN A 195 16.34 -4.59 32.51
C GLN A 195 14.85 -4.99 32.51
N VAL A 196 14.17 -4.88 31.36
CA VAL A 196 12.77 -5.30 31.19
C VAL A 196 12.66 -6.83 31.17
N TRP A 197 13.59 -7.51 30.51
CA TRP A 197 13.67 -8.98 30.53
C TRP A 197 13.91 -9.52 31.94
N ALA A 198 14.76 -8.86 32.74
CA ALA A 198 15.01 -9.22 34.13
C ALA A 198 13.77 -9.08 35.04
N LEU A 199 12.79 -8.25 34.65
CA LEU A 199 11.48 -8.17 35.30
C LEU A 199 10.52 -9.30 34.87
N GLY A 200 10.96 -10.17 33.96
CA GLY A 200 10.17 -11.27 33.43
C GLY A 200 9.36 -10.91 32.19
N TYR A 201 9.60 -9.76 31.55
CA TYR A 201 8.90 -9.36 30.32
C TYR A 201 9.81 -9.48 29.12
N THR A 202 9.60 -10.48 28.26
CA THR A 202 10.40 -10.71 27.05
C THR A 202 9.58 -10.62 25.77
N GLY A 203 8.31 -10.23 25.87
CA GLY A 203 7.36 -10.22 24.74
C GLY A 203 6.44 -11.43 24.71
N GLN A 204 6.26 -12.12 25.84
CA GLN A 204 5.42 -13.32 25.89
C GLN A 204 3.98 -13.01 25.43
N ASN A 205 3.42 -13.94 24.65
CA ASN A 205 2.08 -13.83 24.05
C ASN A 205 1.91 -12.71 23.01
N ILE A 206 2.98 -12.03 22.62
CA ILE A 206 2.95 -11.06 21.52
C ILE A 206 3.39 -11.74 20.23
N VAL A 207 2.67 -11.45 19.15
CA VAL A 207 3.05 -11.83 17.79
C VAL A 207 3.41 -10.57 17.00
N VAL A 208 4.64 -10.53 16.49
CA VAL A 208 5.11 -9.44 15.63
C VAL A 208 5.19 -9.93 14.18
N ALA A 209 4.73 -9.12 13.24
CA ALA A 209 4.72 -9.44 11.82
C ALA A 209 5.84 -8.72 11.08
N SER A 210 6.57 -9.45 10.24
CA SER A 210 7.52 -8.90 9.28
C SER A 210 6.86 -8.76 7.91
N ALA A 211 6.77 -7.54 7.40
CA ALA A 211 6.28 -7.23 6.06
C ALA A 211 7.46 -6.68 5.23
N ASP A 212 8.21 -7.54 4.53
CA ASP A 212 9.52 -7.16 3.98
C ASP A 212 9.93 -8.02 2.77
N THR A 213 11.22 -8.14 2.47
CA THR A 213 11.81 -9.02 1.42
C THR A 213 11.67 -10.52 1.72
N GLY A 214 11.05 -10.84 2.85
CA GLY A 214 10.84 -12.19 3.36
C GLY A 214 11.76 -12.52 4.53
N VAL A 215 11.78 -13.78 4.97
CA VAL A 215 12.55 -14.19 6.15
C VAL A 215 13.22 -15.54 5.92
N ARG A 216 14.54 -15.63 6.20
CA ARG A 216 15.25 -16.91 6.33
C ARG A 216 14.86 -17.57 7.65
N TRP A 217 13.67 -18.17 7.66
CA TRP A 217 13.09 -18.73 8.88
C TRP A 217 13.88 -19.87 9.51
N THR A 218 14.76 -20.53 8.73
CA THR A 218 15.64 -21.59 9.21
C THR A 218 16.83 -21.06 10.02
N HIS A 219 17.09 -19.76 9.97
CA HIS A 219 18.18 -19.14 10.71
C HIS A 219 18.07 -19.44 12.21
N ASN A 220 19.19 -19.80 12.84
CA ASN A 220 19.22 -20.33 14.22
C ASN A 220 18.60 -19.36 15.24
N ALA A 221 18.82 -18.06 15.06
CA ALA A 221 18.23 -17.03 15.91
C ALA A 221 16.73 -16.76 15.64
N LEU A 222 16.15 -17.23 14.53
CA LEU A 222 14.77 -16.90 14.12
C LEU A 222 13.82 -18.09 14.24
N LYS A 223 14.30 -19.29 13.89
CA LYS A 223 13.48 -20.50 13.83
C LYS A 223 12.73 -20.81 15.14
N PRO A 224 13.35 -20.73 16.33
CA PRO A 224 12.65 -21.01 17.59
C PRO A 224 11.49 -20.05 17.89
N HIS A 225 11.53 -18.86 17.28
CA HIS A 225 10.55 -17.78 17.49
C HIS A 225 9.50 -17.72 16.39
N TYR A 226 9.62 -18.52 15.33
CA TYR A 226 8.58 -18.60 14.31
C TYR A 226 7.30 -19.17 14.91
N ARG A 227 6.16 -18.47 14.76
CA ARG A 227 4.88 -18.91 15.34
C ARG A 227 4.44 -20.28 14.82
N GLY A 228 4.80 -20.59 13.57
CA GLY A 228 4.52 -21.87 12.93
C GLY A 228 5.47 -23.00 13.30
N TRP A 229 6.43 -22.80 14.19
CA TRP A 229 7.37 -23.84 14.61
C TRP A 229 6.98 -24.42 15.97
N ASP A 230 6.70 -25.74 16.01
CA ASP A 230 6.32 -26.44 17.24
C ASP A 230 7.51 -27.05 18.01
N GLY A 231 8.73 -26.86 17.51
CA GLY A 231 9.95 -27.50 18.02
C GLY A 231 10.44 -28.68 17.17
N GLN A 232 9.60 -29.23 16.28
CA GLN A 232 9.90 -30.39 15.44
C GLN A 232 9.47 -30.20 13.98
N ASN A 233 8.27 -29.67 13.76
CA ASN A 233 7.63 -29.46 12.47
C ASN A 233 7.28 -27.99 12.28
N ALA A 234 7.26 -27.57 11.01
CA ALA A 234 6.79 -26.25 10.63
C ALA A 234 5.38 -26.34 10.03
N ASP A 235 4.47 -25.50 10.51
CA ASP A 235 3.16 -25.21 9.92
C ASP A 235 3.14 -23.76 9.43
N HIS A 236 3.18 -23.59 8.11
CA HIS A 236 3.18 -22.28 7.47
C HIS A 236 1.76 -21.69 7.33
N ASN A 237 0.71 -22.49 7.53
CA ASN A 237 -0.66 -22.00 7.47
C ASN A 237 -0.90 -20.91 8.52
N PHE A 238 -1.51 -19.80 8.11
CA PHE A 238 -1.77 -18.63 8.97
C PHE A 238 -0.50 -17.94 9.51
N ASN A 239 0.70 -18.40 9.16
CA ASN A 239 1.98 -17.91 9.71
C ASN A 239 2.92 -17.34 8.63
N TRP A 240 2.63 -17.62 7.37
CA TRP A 240 3.36 -17.10 6.23
C TRP A 240 2.43 -16.77 5.07
N HIS A 241 2.75 -15.68 4.36
CA HIS A 241 2.17 -15.32 3.07
C HIS A 241 3.24 -14.79 2.14
N ASP A 242 3.05 -14.98 0.84
CA ASP A 242 3.93 -14.45 -0.19
C ASP A 242 3.09 -13.70 -1.21
N ALA A 243 3.23 -12.37 -1.26
CA ALA A 243 2.49 -11.52 -2.19
C ALA A 243 3.22 -11.37 -3.55
N ILE A 244 4.32 -12.11 -3.77
CA ILE A 244 5.04 -12.10 -5.03
C ILE A 244 4.47 -13.18 -5.96
N HIS A 245 3.75 -12.77 -7.01
CA HIS A 245 3.05 -13.68 -7.93
C HIS A 245 3.68 -13.74 -9.33
N ASP A 246 4.56 -12.79 -9.65
CA ASP A 246 4.95 -12.45 -11.02
C ASP A 246 6.44 -12.15 -11.18
N SER A 247 7.28 -12.56 -10.21
CA SER A 247 8.72 -12.37 -10.31
C SER A 247 9.32 -13.11 -11.50
N VAL A 248 10.27 -12.46 -12.16
CA VAL A 248 11.09 -13.01 -13.22
C VAL A 248 12.49 -13.18 -12.64
N SER A 249 12.75 -14.34 -12.03
CA SER A 249 14.07 -14.79 -11.51
C SER A 249 14.53 -14.30 -10.13
N ASN A 250 13.76 -14.60 -9.08
CA ASN A 250 14.25 -14.57 -7.69
C ASN A 250 14.43 -16.00 -7.10
N PRO A 251 15.33 -16.22 -6.13
CA PRO A 251 15.63 -17.54 -5.57
C PRO A 251 14.47 -18.18 -4.77
N CYS A 252 13.47 -17.40 -4.39
CA CYS A 252 12.29 -17.86 -3.64
C CYS A 252 11.09 -18.19 -4.54
N GLY A 253 11.13 -17.82 -5.83
CA GLY A 253 10.02 -18.04 -6.77
C GLY A 253 8.83 -17.10 -6.52
N ASN A 254 7.65 -17.55 -6.93
CA ASN A 254 6.36 -16.88 -6.72
C ASN A 254 5.49 -17.77 -5.85
N ASP A 255 4.60 -17.17 -5.05
CA ASP A 255 3.65 -17.88 -4.19
C ASP A 255 4.35 -18.90 -3.26
N SER A 256 5.51 -18.53 -2.70
CA SER A 256 6.34 -19.43 -1.90
C SER A 256 5.52 -19.99 -0.73
N PRO A 257 5.37 -21.33 -0.63
CA PRO A 257 4.56 -21.95 0.43
C PRO A 257 5.25 -21.96 1.80
N PHE A 258 6.45 -21.41 1.90
CA PHE A 258 7.24 -21.28 3.13
C PHE A 258 8.01 -19.96 3.14
N PRO A 259 8.40 -19.43 4.32
CA PRO A 259 9.20 -18.22 4.40
C PRO A 259 10.51 -18.34 3.61
N CYS A 260 10.77 -17.35 2.79
CA CYS A 260 12.00 -17.25 2.02
C CYS A 260 12.37 -15.78 1.88
N ASP A 261 13.65 -15.45 1.98
CA ASP A 261 14.17 -14.09 1.85
C ASP A 261 15.15 -14.03 0.68
N ASP A 262 14.85 -13.20 -0.31
CA ASP A 262 15.65 -13.05 -1.53
C ASP A 262 16.67 -11.90 -1.46
N GLN A 263 16.71 -11.14 -0.35
CA GLN A 263 17.54 -9.92 -0.24
C GLN A 263 18.37 -9.83 1.05
N ALA A 264 17.89 -10.37 2.17
CA ALA A 264 18.41 -10.32 3.56
C ALA A 264 17.76 -9.28 4.47
N HIS A 265 17.19 -8.20 3.94
CA HIS A 265 16.67 -7.09 4.74
C HIS A 265 15.56 -7.55 5.70
N GLY A 266 14.61 -8.35 5.23
CA GLY A 266 13.55 -8.89 6.08
C GLY A 266 14.04 -9.87 7.15
N SER A 267 15.06 -10.69 6.87
CA SER A 267 15.73 -11.51 7.89
C SER A 267 16.43 -10.65 8.94
N HIS A 268 17.01 -9.53 8.53
CA HIS A 268 17.73 -8.62 9.42
C HIS A 268 16.77 -7.89 10.36
N THR A 269 15.69 -7.32 9.83
CA THR A 269 14.67 -6.65 10.65
C THR A 269 13.99 -7.62 11.58
N THR A 270 13.65 -8.83 11.12
CA THR A 270 13.06 -9.88 11.98
C THR A 270 13.99 -10.31 13.11
N GLY A 271 15.30 -10.40 12.84
CA GLY A 271 16.29 -10.69 13.88
C GLY A 271 16.36 -9.60 14.94
N THR A 272 16.27 -8.31 14.58
CA THR A 272 16.26 -7.23 15.56
C THR A 272 14.98 -7.23 16.41
N MET A 273 13.84 -7.70 15.86
CA MET A 273 12.60 -7.82 16.64
C MET A 273 12.69 -8.93 17.69
N VAL A 274 13.09 -10.16 17.30
CA VAL A 274 12.90 -11.36 18.14
C VAL A 274 14.10 -12.29 18.23
N GLY A 275 15.20 -12.00 17.53
CA GLY A 275 16.29 -12.95 17.34
C GLY A 275 17.02 -13.35 18.62
N ASP A 276 17.04 -14.65 18.90
CA ASP A 276 17.81 -15.26 19.98
C ASP A 276 18.05 -16.73 19.61
N ASP A 277 19.32 -17.16 19.63
CA ASP A 277 19.70 -18.54 19.32
C ASP A 277 19.70 -19.48 20.54
N GLY A 278 19.39 -18.96 21.74
CA GLY A 278 19.41 -19.70 22.99
C GLY A 278 20.80 -20.14 23.44
N MET A 279 21.86 -19.71 22.73
CA MET A 279 23.26 -19.99 23.02
C MET A 279 24.02 -18.74 23.47
N GLY A 280 23.34 -17.60 23.65
CA GLY A 280 23.92 -16.36 24.16
C GLY A 280 24.15 -15.29 23.10
N ASN A 281 23.69 -15.48 21.86
CA ASN A 281 23.72 -14.47 20.80
C ASN A 281 22.35 -13.77 20.70
N GLN A 282 22.17 -12.75 21.55
CA GLN A 282 20.91 -12.04 21.74
C GLN A 282 20.86 -10.78 20.86
N ILE A 283 20.30 -10.91 19.66
CA ILE A 283 20.17 -9.82 18.68
C ILE A 283 18.81 -9.11 18.71
N GLY A 284 17.80 -9.76 19.31
CA GLY A 284 16.41 -9.31 19.31
C GLY A 284 15.99 -8.52 20.54
N MET A 285 15.08 -7.58 20.34
CA MET A 285 14.42 -6.75 21.37
C MET A 285 13.48 -7.56 22.28
N ALA A 286 12.69 -8.47 21.70
CA ALA A 286 11.65 -9.23 22.38
C ALA A 286 11.79 -10.74 22.11
N PRO A 287 12.78 -11.42 22.73
CA PRO A 287 13.06 -12.84 22.47
C PRO A 287 11.94 -13.81 22.93
N GLY A 288 10.96 -13.34 23.71
CA GLY A 288 9.79 -14.11 24.11
C GLY A 288 8.60 -13.96 23.15
N ALA A 289 8.66 -13.05 22.19
CA ALA A 289 7.62 -12.88 21.19
C ALA A 289 7.72 -13.96 20.10
N LYS A 290 6.61 -14.17 19.39
CA LYS A 290 6.60 -15.00 18.18
C LYS A 290 6.51 -14.12 16.94
N TRP A 291 7.01 -14.62 15.82
CA TRP A 291 6.91 -13.90 14.55
C TRP A 291 6.11 -14.65 13.49
N ILE A 292 5.45 -13.87 12.63
CA ILE A 292 4.87 -14.30 11.34
C ILE A 292 5.38 -13.38 10.23
N GLY A 293 5.26 -13.79 8.98
CA GLY A 293 5.83 -13.02 7.87
C GLY A 293 4.92 -12.93 6.66
N CYS A 294 5.03 -11.83 5.94
CA CYS A 294 4.51 -11.66 4.60
C CYS A 294 5.58 -11.04 3.71
N ARG A 295 5.97 -11.72 2.63
CA ARG A 295 6.90 -11.14 1.65
C ARG A 295 6.14 -10.20 0.71
N ASN A 296 6.48 -8.91 0.75
CA ASN A 296 5.87 -7.88 -0.11
C ASN A 296 6.86 -7.21 -1.06
N MET A 297 8.15 -7.56 -0.99
CA MET A 297 9.19 -7.05 -1.87
C MET A 297 9.93 -8.20 -2.55
N ASP A 298 10.10 -8.09 -3.88
CA ASP A 298 10.85 -9.02 -4.73
C ASP A 298 12.26 -8.47 -4.96
N ALA A 299 13.25 -9.00 -4.23
CA ALA A 299 14.62 -8.46 -4.19
C ALA A 299 14.67 -6.95 -3.88
N GLY A 300 13.78 -6.49 -2.99
CA GLY A 300 13.59 -5.08 -2.64
C GLY A 300 12.64 -4.29 -3.56
N ASN A 301 12.06 -4.91 -4.60
CA ASN A 301 11.03 -4.27 -5.42
C ASN A 301 9.64 -4.50 -4.82
N GLY A 302 9.03 -3.46 -4.26
CA GLY A 302 7.67 -3.52 -3.76
C GLY A 302 6.67 -2.85 -4.70
N THR A 303 5.39 -3.08 -4.43
CA THR A 303 4.29 -2.43 -5.13
C THR A 303 3.15 -2.14 -4.16
N PRO A 304 2.31 -1.12 -4.42
CA PRO A 304 1.12 -0.85 -3.61
C PRO A 304 0.26 -2.09 -3.41
N ALA A 305 0.11 -2.93 -4.44
CA ALA A 305 -0.67 -4.16 -4.34
C ALA A 305 -0.07 -5.16 -3.35
N ARG A 306 1.23 -5.42 -3.41
CA ARG A 306 1.91 -6.34 -2.50
C ARG A 306 1.85 -5.85 -1.05
N TYR A 307 1.96 -4.54 -0.85
CA TYR A 307 1.81 -3.93 0.48
C TYR A 307 0.39 -4.10 1.03
N ILE A 308 -0.62 -3.75 0.24
CA ILE A 308 -2.03 -3.87 0.63
C ILE A 308 -2.41 -5.33 0.86
N GLU A 309 -1.91 -6.25 0.04
CA GLU A 309 -2.14 -7.69 0.19
C GLU A 309 -1.60 -8.22 1.51
N CYS A 310 -0.35 -7.89 1.86
CA CYS A 310 0.20 -8.26 3.14
C CYS A 310 -0.57 -7.61 4.30
N MET A 311 -0.97 -6.35 4.18
CA MET A 311 -1.80 -5.70 5.20
C MET A 311 -3.15 -6.40 5.40
N GLU A 312 -3.77 -6.82 4.29
CA GLU A 312 -5.01 -7.59 4.25
C GLU A 312 -4.85 -8.95 4.92
N TRP A 313 -3.77 -9.67 4.59
CA TRP A 313 -3.46 -10.98 5.17
C TRP A 313 -3.19 -10.86 6.67
N PHE A 314 -2.42 -9.87 7.13
CA PHE A 314 -2.21 -9.68 8.57
C PHE A 314 -3.51 -9.36 9.33
N LEU A 315 -4.52 -8.76 8.70
CA LEU A 315 -5.80 -8.49 9.33
C LEU A 315 -6.57 -9.79 9.66
N ALA A 316 -6.49 -10.78 8.78
CA ALA A 316 -7.12 -12.07 8.93
C ALA A 316 -6.36 -13.16 8.15
N PRO A 317 -5.28 -13.72 8.73
CA PRO A 317 -4.46 -14.70 8.03
C PRO A 317 -5.27 -15.88 7.53
N TYR A 318 -4.86 -16.44 6.40
CA TYR A 318 -5.46 -17.65 5.82
C TYR A 318 -4.38 -18.71 5.53
N PRO A 319 -4.77 -19.99 5.30
CA PRO A 319 -3.84 -21.08 4.98
C PRO A 319 -3.08 -20.87 3.67
N ILE A 320 -1.96 -21.56 3.52
CA ILE A 320 -1.25 -21.65 2.24
C ILE A 320 -2.18 -22.24 1.18
N GLY A 321 -2.18 -21.67 -0.03
CA GLY A 321 -3.11 -22.04 -1.10
C GLY A 321 -4.50 -21.39 -0.99
N GLY A 322 -4.70 -20.50 -0.01
CA GLY A 322 -5.93 -19.73 0.17
C GLY A 322 -6.92 -20.37 1.14
N GLY A 323 -7.99 -19.64 1.44
CA GLY A 323 -9.03 -20.10 2.34
C GLY A 323 -9.74 -18.95 3.06
N GLN A 324 -10.52 -19.30 4.07
CA GLN A 324 -11.15 -18.29 4.92
C GLN A 324 -10.10 -17.65 5.84
N GLY A 325 -10.08 -16.32 5.89
CA GLY A 325 -9.26 -15.56 6.83
C GLY A 325 -9.75 -15.71 8.26
N ASP A 326 -8.81 -15.78 9.21
CA ASP A 326 -9.08 -15.88 10.65
C ASP A 326 -8.45 -14.69 11.40
N PRO A 327 -9.25 -13.68 11.79
CA PRO A 327 -8.78 -12.53 12.56
C PRO A 327 -8.18 -12.89 13.93
N SER A 328 -8.45 -14.08 14.47
CA SER A 328 -7.83 -14.54 15.72
C SER A 328 -6.35 -14.91 15.54
N LYS A 329 -5.89 -15.08 14.30
CA LYS A 329 -4.50 -15.35 13.94
C LYS A 329 -3.72 -14.07 13.60
N ALA A 330 -4.34 -12.90 13.62
CA ALA A 330 -3.67 -11.63 13.33
C ALA A 330 -2.49 -11.34 14.29
N PRO A 331 -1.39 -10.72 13.82
CA PRO A 331 -0.30 -10.26 14.67
C PRO A 331 -0.77 -9.10 15.54
N ASP A 332 -0.06 -8.79 16.63
CA ASP A 332 -0.30 -7.61 17.46
C ASP A 332 0.35 -6.36 16.87
N ILE A 333 1.48 -6.53 16.19
CA ILE A 333 2.31 -5.46 15.64
C ILE A 333 2.73 -5.84 14.23
N THR A 334 2.71 -4.91 13.28
CA THR A 334 3.33 -5.06 11.95
C THR A 334 4.54 -4.14 11.84
N ASN A 335 5.70 -4.70 11.50
CA ASN A 335 6.92 -3.95 11.22
C ASN A 335 7.06 -3.73 9.71
N ASN A 336 7.18 -2.45 9.31
CA ASN A 336 7.23 -2.01 7.92
C ASN A 336 8.47 -1.13 7.73
N SER A 337 9.62 -1.78 7.54
CA SER A 337 10.94 -1.14 7.41
C SER A 337 11.23 -0.62 6.00
N TRP A 338 10.19 -0.16 5.30
CA TRP A 338 10.15 0.32 3.93
C TRP A 338 9.20 1.52 3.82
N HIS A 339 9.14 2.14 2.65
CA HIS A 339 8.19 3.20 2.34
C HIS A 339 7.61 3.00 0.94
N CYS A 340 6.51 3.68 0.61
CA CYS A 340 5.89 3.67 -0.71
C CYS A 340 5.84 5.09 -1.28
N PRO A 341 6.85 5.49 -2.08
CA PRO A 341 6.92 6.82 -2.68
C PRO A 341 6.05 6.92 -3.95
N ALA A 342 5.88 8.14 -4.45
CA ALA A 342 5.14 8.37 -5.70
C ALA A 342 5.71 7.61 -6.91
N SER A 343 7.02 7.32 -6.92
CA SER A 343 7.63 6.47 -7.95
C SER A 343 7.09 5.04 -7.92
N GLU A 344 6.78 4.48 -6.74
CA GLU A 344 6.09 3.18 -6.58
C GLU A 344 4.58 3.29 -6.81
N GLY A 345 4.07 4.42 -7.31
CA GLY A 345 2.65 4.58 -7.63
C GLY A 345 1.77 4.88 -6.41
N CYS A 346 2.36 5.05 -5.23
CA CYS A 346 1.62 5.52 -4.06
C CYS A 346 1.37 7.04 -4.11
N SER A 347 0.10 7.42 -4.02
CA SER A 347 -0.29 8.72 -3.49
C SER A 347 -0.18 8.72 -1.96
N PHE A 348 -0.44 9.88 -1.34
CA PHE A 348 -0.50 9.94 0.12
C PHE A 348 -1.59 9.06 0.70
N ASP A 349 -2.72 8.83 0.02
CA ASP A 349 -3.87 8.07 0.53
C ASP A 349 -3.92 6.59 0.09
N THR A 350 -2.97 6.13 -0.75
CA THR A 350 -2.98 4.76 -1.30
C THR A 350 -3.06 3.66 -0.23
N LEU A 351 -2.27 3.77 0.84
CA LEU A 351 -2.22 2.76 1.90
C LEU A 351 -3.10 3.10 3.12
N GLN A 352 -3.64 4.31 3.19
CA GLN A 352 -4.23 4.88 4.42
C GLN A 352 -5.36 4.01 4.98
N ALA A 353 -6.33 3.62 4.14
CA ALA A 353 -7.47 2.81 4.58
C ALA A 353 -7.03 1.44 5.12
N ALA A 354 -5.98 0.83 4.56
CA ALA A 354 -5.44 -0.44 5.03
C ALA A 354 -4.75 -0.29 6.41
N VAL A 355 -3.98 0.78 6.59
CA VAL A 355 -3.34 1.11 7.88
C VAL A 355 -4.38 1.40 8.96
N GLU A 356 -5.39 2.20 8.64
CA GLU A 356 -6.48 2.52 9.57
C GLU A 356 -7.33 1.29 9.92
N ALA A 357 -7.53 0.37 8.97
CA ALA A 357 -8.20 -0.91 9.23
C ALA A 357 -7.41 -1.79 10.22
N GLN A 358 -6.08 -1.88 10.06
CA GLN A 358 -5.23 -2.59 11.02
C GLN A 358 -5.31 -1.95 12.41
N ALA A 359 -5.19 -0.62 12.49
CA ALA A 359 -5.32 0.11 13.75
C ALA A 359 -6.69 -0.12 14.42
N ALA A 360 -7.77 -0.06 13.65
CA ALA A 360 -9.13 -0.33 14.13
C ALA A 360 -9.29 -1.77 14.65
N ALA A 361 -8.59 -2.73 14.06
CA ALA A 361 -8.55 -4.12 14.50
C ALA A 361 -7.69 -4.34 15.75
N GLY A 362 -6.97 -3.33 16.23
CA GLY A 362 -6.04 -3.43 17.35
C GLY A 362 -4.69 -4.04 16.96
N ILE A 363 -4.27 -3.86 15.70
CA ILE A 363 -2.94 -4.21 15.19
C ILE A 363 -2.16 -2.90 15.07
N MET A 364 -1.05 -2.78 15.78
CA MET A 364 -0.20 -1.59 15.76
C MET A 364 0.73 -1.64 14.54
N MET A 365 0.60 -0.67 13.63
CA MET A 365 1.55 -0.52 12.54
C MET A 365 2.75 0.30 12.99
N VAL A 366 3.95 -0.25 12.85
CA VAL A 366 5.22 0.42 13.07
C VAL A 366 5.95 0.55 11.73
N SER A 367 6.51 1.73 11.42
CA SER A 367 7.14 2.00 10.14
C SER A 367 8.40 2.85 10.25
N ALA A 368 9.35 2.62 9.34
CA ALA A 368 10.52 3.47 9.23
C ALA A 368 10.16 4.92 8.89
N ALA A 369 10.80 5.88 9.57
CA ALA A 369 10.61 7.31 9.27
C ALA A 369 11.19 7.73 7.92
N GLN A 370 11.97 6.87 7.26
CA GLN A 370 12.72 7.08 6.00
C GLN A 370 14.15 7.60 6.23
N ASN A 371 14.97 7.49 5.18
CA ASN A 371 16.41 7.77 5.21
C ASN A 371 16.79 9.01 4.37
N SER A 372 15.90 10.01 4.33
CA SER A 372 16.04 11.22 3.48
C SER A 372 16.43 12.47 4.26
N GLY A 373 16.93 12.31 5.50
CA GLY A 373 17.49 13.40 6.30
C GLY A 373 18.72 14.05 5.65
N PRO A 374 19.28 15.12 6.26
CA PRO A 374 18.94 15.68 7.58
C PRO A 374 17.91 16.83 7.52
N GLY A 375 17.33 17.11 6.36
CA GLY A 375 16.37 18.21 6.17
C GLY A 375 15.10 18.03 7.00
N CYS A 376 14.43 19.14 7.34
CA CYS A 376 13.06 19.10 7.85
C CYS A 376 12.11 18.56 6.78
N SER A 377 10.98 17.99 7.21
CA SER A 377 9.91 17.52 6.32
C SER A 377 10.36 16.47 5.30
N THR A 378 11.19 15.55 5.77
CA THR A 378 11.74 14.42 5.01
C THR A 378 11.07 13.09 5.37
N VAL A 379 10.14 13.09 6.33
CA VAL A 379 9.12 12.03 6.46
C VAL A 379 8.00 12.38 5.49
N ALA A 380 8.03 11.79 4.29
CA ALA A 380 7.20 12.26 3.17
C ALA A 380 6.34 11.18 2.52
N ASN A 381 6.68 9.90 2.72
CA ASN A 381 6.00 8.78 2.05
C ASN A 381 5.24 7.85 3.02
N PRO A 382 4.10 7.27 2.60
CA PRO A 382 3.43 6.16 3.28
C PRO A 382 4.32 4.95 3.57
N PRO A 383 3.99 4.11 4.57
CA PRO A 383 2.95 4.34 5.58
C PRO A 383 3.42 5.24 6.73
N GLY A 384 4.73 5.57 6.79
CA GLY A 384 5.34 6.35 7.88
C GLY A 384 4.80 7.76 8.07
N ILE A 385 4.06 8.28 7.08
CA ILE A 385 3.37 9.55 7.20
C ILE A 385 2.04 9.48 7.93
N TYR A 386 1.37 8.36 8.17
CA TYR A 386 -0.02 8.38 8.67
C TYR A 386 -0.16 8.65 10.16
N GLU A 387 -1.34 9.12 10.59
CA GLU A 387 -1.67 9.26 12.02
C GLU A 387 -1.72 7.89 12.72
N ALA A 388 -2.34 6.90 12.07
CA ALA A 388 -2.48 5.54 12.57
C ALA A 388 -1.17 4.70 12.55
N THR A 389 -0.08 5.24 11.95
CA THR A 389 1.23 4.58 11.93
C THR A 389 2.12 5.14 13.03
N TYR A 390 2.81 4.28 13.77
CA TYR A 390 3.86 4.67 14.69
C TYR A 390 5.21 4.66 13.96
N SER A 391 5.77 5.82 13.61
CA SER A 391 6.98 5.91 12.79
C SER A 391 8.26 6.22 13.59
N ILE A 392 9.36 5.59 13.17
CA ILE A 392 10.60 5.52 13.97
C ILE A 392 11.79 6.13 13.25
N GLY A 393 12.40 7.13 13.88
CA GLY A 393 13.68 7.72 13.45
C GLY A 393 14.89 6.92 13.94
N ALA A 394 16.05 7.16 13.35
CA ALA A 394 17.29 6.45 13.69
C ALA A 394 18.26 7.32 14.50
N LEU A 395 18.73 6.78 15.62
CA LEU A 395 19.84 7.29 16.41
C LEU A 395 21.15 6.63 15.96
N ILE A 396 22.26 7.33 16.20
CA ILE A 396 23.58 6.70 16.24
C ILE A 396 23.62 5.80 17.48
N THR A 397 23.75 4.50 17.26
CA THR A 397 23.73 3.46 18.30
C THR A 397 24.71 3.80 19.43
N GLY A 398 24.22 3.76 20.66
CA GLY A 398 25.01 4.10 21.86
C GLY A 398 25.01 5.59 22.21
N THR A 399 24.27 6.45 21.49
CA THR A 399 24.22 7.89 21.74
C THR A 399 22.81 8.47 21.59
N ASP A 400 22.57 9.64 22.18
CA ASP A 400 21.34 10.44 21.98
C ASP A 400 21.40 11.33 20.71
N THR A 401 22.29 11.00 19.76
CA THR A 401 22.45 11.79 18.53
C THR A 401 21.66 11.17 17.39
N ILE A 402 20.81 11.96 16.74
CA ILE A 402 20.08 11.52 15.55
C ILE A 402 21.07 11.21 14.40
N ALA A 403 20.88 10.07 13.74
CA ALA A 403 21.65 9.73 12.54
C ALA A 403 21.37 10.75 11.43
N SER A 404 22.41 11.15 10.67
CA SER A 404 22.29 12.19 9.66
C SER A 404 21.28 11.86 8.56
N PHE A 405 21.18 10.58 8.19
CA PHE A 405 20.22 10.09 7.20
C PHE A 405 18.78 10.03 7.73
N SER A 406 18.56 10.03 9.05
CA SER A 406 17.21 9.86 9.60
C SER A 406 16.31 11.00 9.14
N SER A 407 15.21 10.67 8.49
CA SER A 407 14.19 11.62 8.13
C SER A 407 13.58 12.30 9.37
N ARG A 408 13.08 13.51 9.18
CA ARG A 408 12.59 14.42 10.22
C ARG A 408 11.28 15.05 9.78
N GLY A 409 10.38 15.30 10.72
CA GLY A 409 9.14 16.00 10.46
C GLY A 409 9.31 17.52 10.29
N PRO A 410 8.18 18.26 10.26
CA PRO A 410 6.81 17.72 10.25
C PRO A 410 6.45 17.09 8.90
N VAL A 411 5.40 16.26 8.86
CA VAL A 411 4.82 15.74 7.61
C VAL A 411 4.08 16.87 6.90
N THR A 412 4.70 17.45 5.87
CA THR A 412 4.07 18.50 5.03
C THR A 412 3.50 17.95 3.73
N ALA A 413 3.86 16.72 3.37
CA ALA A 413 3.56 16.13 2.06
C ALA A 413 2.05 16.04 1.78
N ASP A 414 1.27 15.65 2.79
CA ASP A 414 -0.20 15.57 2.73
C ASP A 414 -0.91 16.82 3.29
N GLY A 415 -0.16 17.89 3.59
CA GLY A 415 -0.68 19.12 4.19
C GLY A 415 -1.09 19.02 5.66
N SER A 416 -0.93 17.85 6.30
CA SER A 416 -1.37 17.64 7.69
C SER A 416 -0.51 18.35 8.73
N ASN A 417 0.75 18.64 8.43
CA ASN A 417 1.76 19.17 9.35
C ASN A 417 1.94 18.32 10.62
N ARG A 418 1.61 17.03 10.55
CA ARG A 418 1.67 16.12 11.71
C ARG A 418 3.11 15.92 12.17
N ILE A 419 3.29 15.76 13.48
CA ILE A 419 4.58 15.43 14.08
C ILE A 419 4.88 13.97 13.77
N LYS A 420 5.98 13.73 13.05
CA LYS A 420 6.64 12.44 12.85
C LYS A 420 8.15 12.66 12.79
N PRO A 421 9.01 11.67 13.09
CA PRO A 421 8.65 10.38 13.68
C PRO A 421 8.06 10.53 15.09
N ASP A 422 7.38 9.49 15.57
CA ASP A 422 6.80 9.46 16.92
C ASP A 422 7.91 9.28 17.98
N ILE A 423 8.88 8.42 17.70
CA ILE A 423 10.09 8.22 18.53
C ILE A 423 11.32 7.96 17.66
N SER A 424 12.49 7.84 18.29
CA SER A 424 13.73 7.40 17.65
C SER A 424 14.38 6.27 18.45
N ALA A 425 15.03 5.34 17.75
CA ALA A 425 15.73 4.20 18.34
C ALA A 425 17.10 3.97 17.65
N PRO A 426 18.01 3.16 18.22
CA PRO A 426 19.29 2.84 17.59
C PRO A 426 19.13 2.26 16.18
N GLY A 427 19.80 2.86 15.19
CA GLY A 427 19.65 2.45 13.78
C GLY A 427 20.95 2.47 12.98
N THR A 428 22.12 2.47 13.62
CA THR A 428 23.42 2.48 12.93
C THR A 428 24.28 1.29 13.34
N GLY A 429 24.87 0.60 12.38
CA GLY A 429 25.74 -0.55 12.64
C GLY A 429 25.03 -1.65 13.44
N THR A 430 23.74 -1.86 13.17
CA THR A 430 22.94 -2.87 13.86
C THR A 430 23.30 -4.24 13.29
N ARG A 431 23.88 -5.11 14.12
CA ARG A 431 24.13 -6.51 13.77
C ARG A 431 22.85 -7.31 13.95
N SER A 432 22.50 -8.10 12.93
CA SER A 432 21.35 -9.02 12.98
C SER A 432 21.53 -10.14 11.95
N SER A 433 20.59 -11.09 11.94
CA SER A 433 20.55 -12.24 11.02
C SER A 433 20.45 -11.83 9.56
N THR A 434 20.99 -12.65 8.66
CA THR A 434 20.84 -12.45 7.20
C THR A 434 20.33 -13.71 6.51
N ASN A 435 20.08 -13.62 5.21
CA ASN A 435 19.63 -14.75 4.41
C ASN A 435 20.79 -15.60 3.84
N ALA A 436 22.05 -15.33 4.15
CA ALA A 436 23.20 -16.00 3.51
C ALA A 436 23.39 -17.45 3.98
N SER A 437 23.26 -17.72 5.28
CA SER A 437 23.31 -19.04 5.90
C SER A 437 22.41 -19.09 7.14
N ASP A 438 22.28 -20.24 7.80
CA ASP A 438 21.47 -20.35 9.04
C ASP A 438 22.19 -19.77 10.27
N SER A 439 23.42 -19.29 10.10
CA SER A 439 24.28 -18.72 11.13
C SER A 439 24.97 -17.42 10.72
N SER A 440 24.52 -16.80 9.61
CA SER A 440 25.12 -15.58 9.07
C SER A 440 24.50 -14.31 9.65
N TYR A 441 25.36 -13.38 10.05
CA TYR A 441 24.98 -12.07 10.57
C TYR A 441 25.70 -10.95 9.82
N ALA A 442 25.09 -9.77 9.74
CA ALA A 442 25.72 -8.60 9.15
C ALA A 442 25.24 -7.29 9.81
N ASN A 443 25.98 -6.21 9.59
CA ASN A 443 25.68 -4.88 10.11
C ASN A 443 24.95 -4.05 9.05
N PHE A 444 23.80 -3.49 9.41
CA PHE A 444 23.01 -2.59 8.56
C PHE A 444 22.83 -1.24 9.26
N SER A 445 22.57 -0.18 8.50
CA SER A 445 22.26 1.15 9.04
C SER A 445 21.08 1.76 8.30
N GLY A 446 20.09 2.25 9.04
CA GLY A 446 18.88 2.84 8.49
C GLY A 446 17.80 2.98 9.55
N THR A 447 16.79 3.80 9.28
CA THR A 447 15.53 3.79 10.05
C THR A 447 14.88 2.41 10.04
N SER A 448 15.11 1.62 8.99
CA SER A 448 14.75 0.21 8.90
C SER A 448 15.32 -0.68 10.01
N MET A 449 16.44 -0.31 10.65
CA MET A 449 17.05 -1.03 11.77
C MET A 449 16.66 -0.45 13.14
N ALA A 450 16.11 0.77 13.17
CA ALA A 450 15.55 1.39 14.37
C ALA A 450 14.08 1.03 14.59
N THR A 451 13.37 0.70 13.52
CA THR A 451 11.94 0.33 13.52
C THR A 451 11.65 -1.00 14.24
N PRO A 452 12.37 -2.11 13.94
CA PRO A 452 12.27 -3.35 14.70
C PRO A 452 12.92 -3.23 16.08
#